data_AF-A0A6L9G743-F1
#
_entry.id   AF-A0A6L9G743-F1
#
_cell.length_a   1.000
_cell.length_b   1.000
_cell.length_c   1.000
_cell.angle_alpha   90.00
_cell.angle_beta   90.00
_cell.angle_gamma   90.00
#
_symmetry.space_group_name_H-M   'P 1'
#
loop_
_entity.id
_entity.type
_entity.pdbx_description
1 polymer ?
#
loop_
_entity_poly.entity_id
_entity_poly.type
_entity_poly.pdbx_seq_one_letter_code
_entity_poly.pdbx_strand_id
1 'polypeptide(L)'
;MSTAELTEARILADLSACAGLPADEVEPGDALADLGIDSIRLMGLVETWRAAGASVDFPRLAASENVEALVATVLDAAPAR
;
A
#
# COMPACT_ATOMS: atom_id res chain seq x y z
N MET A 1 6.08 -14.12 -14.26
CA MET A 1 5.19 -13.31 -13.39
C MET A 1 5.55 -11.87 -13.64
N SER A 2 4.61 -11.06 -14.11
CA SER A 2 4.88 -9.68 -14.51
C SER A 2 5.24 -8.86 -13.27
N THR A 3 6.50 -8.50 -13.13
CA THR A 3 6.97 -7.53 -12.14
C THR A 3 6.46 -6.16 -12.58
N ALA A 4 5.20 -5.84 -12.26
CA ALA A 4 4.65 -4.53 -12.53
C ALA A 4 5.33 -3.52 -11.61
N GLU A 5 5.81 -2.41 -12.17
CA GLU A 5 6.44 -1.34 -11.41
C GLU A 5 5.51 -0.83 -10.32
N LEU A 6 6.06 -0.65 -9.12
CA LEU A 6 5.36 0.03 -8.03
C LEU A 6 5.25 1.51 -8.37
N THR A 7 4.02 1.93 -8.63
CA THR A 7 3.64 3.32 -8.89
C THR A 7 2.55 3.71 -7.90
N GLU A 8 2.35 5.00 -7.69
CA GLU A 8 1.28 5.52 -6.83
C GLU A 8 -0.08 4.94 -7.21
N ALA A 9 -0.43 4.97 -8.49
CA ALA A 9 -1.68 4.41 -9.01
C ALA A 9 -1.81 2.90 -8.73
N ARG A 10 -0.72 2.15 -8.79
CA ARG A 10 -0.71 0.71 -8.46
C ARG A 10 -0.95 0.49 -6.96
N ILE A 11 -0.26 1.25 -6.10
CA ILE A 11 -0.39 1.13 -4.65
C ILE A 11 -1.81 1.48 -4.22
N LEU A 12 -2.38 2.56 -4.75
CA LEU A 12 -3.78 2.95 -4.50
C LEU A 12 -4.76 1.88 -4.97
N ALA A 13 -4.55 1.29 -6.16
CA ALA A 13 -5.38 0.20 -6.64
C ALA A 13 -5.30 -1.06 -5.77
N ASP A 14 -4.11 -1.37 -5.24
CA ASP A 14 -3.93 -2.49 -4.30
C ASP A 14 -4.63 -2.20 -2.97
N LEU A 15 -4.56 -0.97 -2.45
CA LEU A 15 -5.25 -0.55 -1.24
C LEU A 15 -6.77 -0.60 -1.42
N SER A 16 -7.31 -0.06 -2.51
CA SER A 16 -8.76 -0.04 -2.77
C SER A 16 -9.29 -1.46 -2.94
N ALA A 17 -8.58 -2.31 -3.68
CA ALA A 17 -8.93 -3.73 -3.81
C ALA A 17 -8.87 -4.47 -2.46
N CYS A 18 -7.91 -4.11 -1.61
CA CYS A 18 -7.77 -4.69 -0.27
C CYS A 18 -8.89 -4.22 0.68
N ALA A 19 -9.29 -2.96 0.61
CA ALA A 19 -10.41 -2.39 1.35
C ALA A 19 -11.77 -2.88 0.84
N GLY A 20 -11.84 -3.33 -0.43
CA GLY A 20 -13.11 -3.64 -1.09
C GLY A 20 -13.89 -2.38 -1.47
N LEU A 21 -13.19 -1.26 -1.61
CA LEU A 21 -13.73 0.05 -1.98
C LEU A 21 -13.28 0.41 -3.39
N PRO A 22 -14.06 1.22 -4.12
CA PRO A 22 -13.61 1.78 -5.38
C PRO A 22 -12.50 2.82 -5.12
N ALA A 23 -11.59 2.99 -6.08
CA ALA A 23 -10.37 3.80 -5.87
C ALA A 23 -10.65 5.29 -5.64
N ASP A 24 -11.80 5.78 -6.08
CA ASP A 24 -12.31 7.14 -5.87
C ASP A 24 -12.95 7.35 -4.48
N GLU A 25 -13.11 6.29 -3.69
CA GLU A 25 -13.53 6.38 -2.28
C GLU A 25 -12.35 6.28 -1.29
N VAL A 26 -11.12 6.10 -1.79
CA VAL A 26 -9.92 6.06 -0.96
C VAL A 26 -9.24 7.43 -1.01
N GLU A 27 -9.45 8.24 0.02
CA GLU A 27 -8.86 9.57 0.07
C GLU A 27 -7.44 9.53 0.68
N PRO A 28 -6.53 10.42 0.24
CA PRO A 28 -5.15 10.45 0.76
C PRO A 28 -5.05 10.64 2.28
N GLY A 29 -6.03 11.33 2.87
CA GLY A 29 -6.10 11.61 4.30
C GLY A 29 -6.70 10.49 5.16
N ASP A 30 -7.24 9.43 4.54
CA ASP A 30 -7.92 8.37 5.28
C ASP A 30 -6.96 7.51 6.08
N ALA A 31 -7.35 7.17 7.30
CA ALA A 31 -6.63 6.17 8.08
C ALA A 31 -6.90 4.77 7.51
N LEU A 32 -5.86 3.92 7.46
CA LEU A 32 -5.98 2.54 6.98
C LEU A 32 -7.06 1.75 7.73
N ALA A 33 -7.21 2.01 9.03
CA ALA A 33 -8.23 1.38 9.86
C ALA A 33 -9.65 1.79 9.48
N ASP A 34 -9.87 3.05 9.08
CA ASP A 34 -11.18 3.56 8.64
C ASP A 34 -11.60 2.95 7.30
N LEU A 35 -10.62 2.63 6.44
CA LEU A 35 -10.81 1.88 5.19
C LEU A 35 -11.02 0.37 5.42
N GLY A 36 -11.00 -0.11 6.66
CA GLY A 36 -11.13 -1.53 6.99
C GLY A 36 -9.88 -2.38 6.68
N ILE A 37 -8.72 -1.74 6.48
CA ILE A 37 -7.43 -2.43 6.33
C ILE A 37 -6.90 -2.80 7.70
N ASP A 38 -7.14 -4.05 8.09
CA ASP A 38 -6.59 -4.65 9.30
C ASP A 38 -5.15 -5.16 9.12
N SER A 39 -4.55 -5.65 10.20
CA SER A 39 -3.17 -6.16 10.18
C SER A 39 -2.95 -7.33 9.21
N ILE A 40 -3.93 -8.21 9.00
CA ILE A 40 -3.81 -9.37 8.11
C ILE A 40 -3.80 -8.89 6.66
N ARG A 41 -4.72 -7.99 6.33
CA ARG A 41 -4.81 -7.33 5.03
C ARG A 41 -3.51 -6.58 4.70
N LEU A 42 -3.00 -5.81 5.66
CA LEU A 42 -1.74 -5.09 5.50
C LEU A 42 -0.56 -6.04 5.29
N MET A 43 -0.49 -7.17 6.00
CA MET A 43 0.56 -8.18 5.77
C MET A 43 0.51 -8.77 4.35
N GLY A 44 -0.69 -8.96 3.77
CA GLY A 44 -0.83 -9.40 2.37
C GLY A 44 -0.32 -8.37 1.37
N LEU A 45 -0.55 -7.09 1.63
CA LEU A 45 -0.01 -5.99 0.81
C LEU A 45 1.51 -5.90 0.91
N VAL A 46 2.07 -6.04 2.12
CA VAL A 46 3.53 -6.10 2.34
C VAL A 46 4.17 -7.18 1.48
N GLU A 47 3.63 -8.41 1.50
CA GLU A 47 4.15 -9.52 0.71
C GLU A 47 4.05 -9.23 -0.79
N THR A 48 2.93 -8.65 -1.23
CA THR A 48 2.70 -8.28 -2.64
C THR A 48 3.74 -7.27 -3.12
N TRP A 49 4.00 -6.20 -2.35
CA TRP A 49 4.94 -5.16 -2.73
C TRP A 49 6.40 -5.62 -2.60
N ARG A 50 6.71 -6.48 -1.62
CA ARG A 50 8.01 -7.16 -1.54
C ARG A 50 8.28 -8.03 -2.76
N ALA A 51 7.28 -8.79 -3.22
CA ALA A 51 7.39 -9.59 -4.44
C ALA A 51 7.61 -8.72 -5.70
N ALA A 52 7.15 -7.46 -5.67
CA ALA A 52 7.44 -6.46 -6.71
C ALA A 52 8.80 -5.75 -6.53
N GLY A 53 9.56 -6.06 -5.47
CA GLY A 53 10.91 -5.57 -5.23
C GLY A 53 11.02 -4.45 -4.18
N ALA A 54 9.93 -4.01 -3.55
CA ALA A 54 10.00 -2.99 -2.51
C ALA A 54 10.57 -3.51 -1.19
N SER A 55 11.42 -2.70 -0.57
CA SER A 55 12.02 -2.97 0.75
C SER A 55 11.16 -2.45 1.91
N VAL A 56 9.89 -2.87 1.97
CA VAL A 56 8.92 -2.49 3.02
C VAL A 56 8.69 -3.61 4.04
N ASP A 57 8.16 -3.29 5.21
CA ASP A 57 7.79 -4.24 6.26
C ASP A 57 6.55 -3.78 7.03
N PHE A 58 5.85 -4.73 7.67
CA PHE A 58 4.60 -4.44 8.37
C PHE A 58 4.73 -3.31 9.41
N PRO A 59 5.72 -3.32 10.34
CA PRO A 59 5.86 -2.24 11.32
C PRO A 59 6.01 -0.86 10.70
N ARG A 60 6.77 -0.75 9.59
CA ARG A 60 6.96 0.52 8.86
C ARG A 60 5.67 1.01 8.23
N LEU A 61 4.90 0.12 7.60
CA LEU A 61 3.63 0.50 6.99
C LEU A 61 2.54 0.78 8.03
N ALA A 62 2.48 -0.01 9.11
CA ALA A 62 1.52 0.17 10.20
C ALA A 62 1.75 1.46 10.98
N ALA A 63 2.95 2.06 10.89
CA ALA A 63 3.26 3.37 11.44
C ALA A 63 2.79 4.55 10.56
N SER A 64 2.26 4.28 9.35
CA SER A 64 1.75 5.33 8.47
C SER A 64 0.46 5.91 9.02
N GLU A 65 0.37 7.24 9.08
CA GLU A 65 -0.79 7.94 9.64
C GLU A 65 -2.03 7.81 8.75
N ASN A 66 -1.84 7.79 7.44
CA ASN A 66 -2.89 7.76 6.43
C ASN A 66 -2.41 7.10 5.12
N VAL A 67 -3.31 7.05 4.13
CA VAL A 67 -3.03 6.53 2.79
C VAL A 67 -1.85 7.23 2.12
N GLU A 68 -1.80 8.56 2.15
CA GLU A 68 -0.72 9.34 1.52
C GLU A 68 0.66 8.96 2.09
N ALA A 69 0.78 8.93 3.41
CA ALA A 69 2.01 8.56 4.11
C ALA A 69 2.44 7.13 3.78
N LEU A 70 1.47 6.20 3.68
CA LEU A 70 1.75 4.83 3.30
C LEU A 70 2.24 4.74 1.85
N VAL A 71 1.58 5.42 0.91
CA VAL A 71 1.97 5.44 -0.50
C VAL A 71 3.38 5.98 -0.65
N ALA A 72 3.70 7.11 -0.03
CA ALA A 72 5.04 7.68 -0.03
C ALA A 72 6.08 6.70 0.54
N THR A 73 5.73 6.00 1.63
CA THR A 73 6.59 5.00 2.25
C THR A 73 6.92 3.82 1.32
N VAL A 74 5.93 3.34 0.57
CA VAL A 74 6.12 2.24 -0.39
C VAL A 74 6.91 2.69 -1.61
N LEU A 75 6.66 3.90 -2.11
CA LEU A 75 7.39 4.48 -3.24
C LEU A 75 8.87 4.73 -2.92
N ASP A 76 9.18 5.24 -1.72
CA ASP A 76 10.56 5.41 -1.24
C ASP A 76 11.31 4.07 -1.15
N ALA A 77 10.59 3.00 -0.82
CA ALA A 77 11.13 1.66 -0.70
C ALA A 77 11.15 0.88 -2.02
N ALA A 78 10.56 1.41 -3.10
CA ALA A 78 10.56 0.78 -4.41
C ALA A 78 11.98 0.80 -5.02
N PRO A 79 12.35 -0.21 -5.82
CA PRO A 79 13.66 -0.24 -6.44
C PRO A 79 13.85 0.97 -7.36
N ALA A 80 14.99 1.66 -7.23
CA ALA A 80 15.39 2.70 -8.17
C ALA A 80 15.53 2.07 -9.57
N ARG A 81 14.89 2.70 -10.55
CA ARG A 81 14.84 2.24 -11.95
C ARG A 81 16.22 2.09 -12.59
#